data_AF-A0A7K1JYS4-F1
#
_entry.id   AF-A0A7K1JYS4-F1
#
_cell.length_a   1.000
_cell.length_b   1.000
_cell.length_c   1.000
_cell.angle_alpha   90.00
_cell.angle_beta   90.00
_cell.angle_gamma   90.00
#
_symmetry.space_group_name_H-M   'P 1'
#
loop_
_entity.id
_entity.type
_entity.pdbx_description
1 polymer ?
#
loop_
_entity_poly.entity_id
_entity_poly.type
_entity_poly.pdbx_seq_one_letter_code
_entity_poly.pdbx_strand_id
1 'polypeptide(L)'
;MMLRRICLFLGCWLTAVGLGQIAWGTRAIPGGGPSNAAIDSQTRAAGVLAAVCGMVQVWAVRKPRPQTLRGLSLLMAALAGARLTAIPTHGRLTGAIPVAIATEATSSALLLAYSVTAERHSGA
;
A
#
# COMPACT_ATOMS: atom_id res chain seq x y z
N MET A 1 13.23 -14.51 10.70
CA MET A 1 14.03 -13.67 9.75
C MET A 1 13.35 -13.48 8.39
N MET A 2 12.73 -14.50 7.79
CA MET A 2 12.10 -14.41 6.46
C MET A 2 10.96 -13.37 6.38
N LEU A 3 10.03 -13.37 7.34
CA LEU A 3 8.90 -12.43 7.39
C LEU A 3 9.34 -10.96 7.37
N ARG A 4 10.37 -10.61 8.17
CA ARG A 4 10.95 -9.26 8.20
C ARG A 4 11.46 -8.83 6.81
N ARG A 5 12.14 -9.72 6.08
CA ARG A 5 12.64 -9.41 4.72
C ARG A 5 11.49 -9.18 3.73
N ILE A 6 10.44 -10.00 3.81
CA ILE A 6 9.24 -9.84 2.97
C ILE A 6 8.56 -8.51 3.25
N CYS A 7 8.34 -8.15 4.52
CA CYS A 7 7.73 -6.86 4.87
C CYS A 7 8.57 -5.66 4.39
N LEU A 8 9.91 -5.76 4.44
CA LEU A 8 10.81 -4.73 3.91
C LEU A 8 10.73 -4.62 2.39
N PHE A 9 10.77 -5.76 1.69
CA PHE A 9 10.63 -5.79 0.23
C PHE A 9 9.30 -5.16 -0.20
N LEU A 10 8.21 -5.53 0.46
CA LEU A 10 6.88 -5.02 0.16
C LEU A 10 6.75 -3.52 0.44
N GLY A 11 7.38 -3.02 1.51
CA GLY A 11 7.43 -1.58 1.81
C GLY A 11 8.23 -0.79 0.75
N CYS A 12 9.38 -1.32 0.32
CA CYS A 12 10.16 -0.73 -0.78
C CYS A 12 9.36 -0.74 -2.10
N TRP A 13 8.69 -1.85 -2.38
CA TRP A 13 7.84 -2.00 -3.56
C TRP A 13 6.68 -0.99 -3.55
N LEU A 14 5.95 -0.85 -2.44
CA LEU A 14 4.91 0.17 -2.29
C LEU A 14 5.45 1.57 -2.54
N THR A 15 6.65 1.85 -2.03
CA THR A 15 7.31 3.14 -2.22
C THR A 15 7.60 3.41 -3.69
N ALA A 16 8.15 2.43 -4.41
CA ALA A 16 8.45 2.53 -5.83
C ALA A 16 7.16 2.69 -6.67
N VAL A 17 6.11 1.94 -6.36
CA VAL A 17 4.82 2.05 -7.04
C VAL A 17 4.19 3.43 -6.81
N GLY A 18 4.22 3.93 -5.56
CA GLY A 18 3.71 5.25 -5.21
C GLY A 18 4.44 6.37 -5.97
N LEU A 19 5.77 6.32 -6.02
CA LEU A 19 6.59 7.22 -6.82
C LEU A 19 6.27 7.12 -8.32
N GLY A 20 6.02 5.91 -8.81
CA GLY A 20 5.60 5.69 -10.19
C GLY A 20 4.27 6.37 -10.52
N GLN A 21 3.28 6.28 -9.63
CA GLN A 21 2.00 6.98 -9.81
C GLN A 21 2.16 8.51 -9.80
N ILE A 22 3.08 9.03 -8.97
CA ILE A 22 3.39 10.46 -8.92
C ILE A 22 4.08 10.91 -10.21
N ALA A 23 5.04 10.15 -10.72
CA ALA A 23 5.85 10.55 -11.87
C ALA A 23 5.08 10.47 -13.20
N TRP A 24 4.36 9.38 -13.44
CA TRP A 24 3.80 9.07 -14.76
C TRP A 24 2.31 9.40 -14.92
N GLY A 25 1.55 9.58 -13.84
CA GLY A 25 0.11 9.89 -13.90
C GLY A 25 -0.72 8.83 -14.64
N THR A 26 -2.00 9.09 -14.88
CA THR A 26 -2.91 8.11 -15.53
C THR A 26 -2.71 7.98 -17.03
N ARG A 27 -2.09 8.96 -17.68
CA ARG A 27 -1.86 8.98 -19.14
C ARG A 27 -0.83 7.97 -19.61
N ALA A 28 0.07 7.52 -18.73
CA ALA A 28 1.07 6.52 -19.06
C ALA A 28 0.56 5.08 -18.95
N ILE A 29 -0.66 4.87 -18.45
CA ILE A 29 -1.23 3.53 -18.28
C ILE A 29 -1.88 3.10 -19.60
N PRO A 30 -1.37 2.04 -20.28
CA PRO A 30 -1.98 1.53 -21.49
C PRO A 30 -3.43 1.11 -21.21
N GLY A 31 -4.39 1.64 -21.99
CA GLY A 31 -5.82 1.45 -21.76
C GLY A 31 -6.46 2.43 -20.76
N GLY A 32 -5.74 3.47 -20.34
CA GLY A 32 -6.29 4.56 -19.54
C GLY A 32 -7.38 5.30 -20.31
N GLY A 33 -8.60 5.31 -19.78
CA GLY A 33 -9.71 6.07 -20.33
C GLY A 33 -9.46 7.60 -20.29
N PRO A 34 -10.44 8.41 -20.72
CA PRO A 34 -10.31 9.86 -20.72
C PRO A 34 -9.94 10.38 -19.33
N SER A 35 -8.77 11.01 -19.23
CA SER A 35 -8.20 11.54 -17.99
C SER A 35 -8.36 13.05 -17.93
N ASN A 36 -9.05 13.55 -16.90
CA ASN A 36 -9.17 14.96 -16.59
C ASN A 36 -8.26 15.34 -15.40
N ALA A 37 -8.14 16.64 -15.12
CA ALA A 37 -7.27 17.14 -14.05
C ALA A 37 -7.63 16.57 -12.65
N ALA A 38 -8.92 16.32 -12.40
CA ALA A 38 -9.36 15.74 -11.13
C ALA A 38 -8.87 14.29 -10.97
N ILE A 39 -9.02 13.45 -11.99
CA ILE A 39 -8.58 12.05 -11.96
C ILE A 39 -7.04 11.95 -11.87
N ASP A 40 -6.30 12.83 -12.55
CA ASP A 40 -4.84 12.87 -12.46
C ASP A 40 -4.37 13.27 -11.05
N SER A 41 -4.99 14.30 -10.45
CA SER A 41 -4.67 14.72 -9.07
C SER A 41 -4.98 13.64 -8.02
N GLN A 42 -6.11 12.93 -8.17
CA GLN A 42 -6.47 11.80 -7.31
C GLN A 42 -5.45 10.67 -7.40
N THR A 43 -4.99 10.35 -8.61
CA THR A 43 -4.00 9.29 -8.83
C THR A 43 -2.65 9.66 -8.22
N ARG A 44 -2.21 10.91 -8.36
CA ARG A 44 -0.97 11.41 -7.73
C ARG A 44 -1.09 11.42 -6.21
N ALA A 45 -2.23 11.83 -5.66
CA ALA A 45 -2.49 11.81 -4.22
C ALA A 45 -2.46 10.37 -3.68
N ALA A 46 -3.07 9.42 -4.38
CA ALA A 46 -2.98 7.99 -4.05
C ALA A 46 -1.54 7.47 -4.12
N GLY A 47 -0.75 7.96 -5.08
CA GLY A 47 0.68 7.69 -5.19
C GLY A 47 1.49 8.19 -4.00
N VAL A 48 1.22 9.42 -3.53
CA VAL A 48 1.85 9.98 -2.32
C VAL A 48 1.51 9.15 -1.09
N LEU A 49 0.24 8.80 -0.90
CA LEU A 49 -0.18 7.97 0.22
C LEU A 49 0.51 6.60 0.20
N ALA A 50 0.56 5.94 -0.95
CA ALA A 50 1.26 4.66 -1.10
C ALA A 50 2.76 4.80 -0.82
N ALA A 51 3.40 5.86 -1.31
CA ALA A 51 4.83 6.10 -1.08
C ALA A 51 5.15 6.30 0.40
N VAL A 52 4.39 7.16 1.08
CA VAL A 52 4.54 7.42 2.52
C VAL A 52 4.28 6.15 3.32
N CYS A 53 3.20 5.43 3.02
CA CYS A 53 2.86 4.19 3.70
C CYS A 53 3.95 3.12 3.54
N GLY A 54 4.55 3.01 2.35
CA GLY A 54 5.70 2.13 2.08
C GLY A 54 6.94 2.51 2.91
N MET A 55 7.26 3.81 2.98
CA MET A 55 8.37 4.29 3.82
C MET A 55 8.13 4.04 5.31
N VAL A 56 6.91 4.30 5.79
CA VAL A 56 6.51 4.06 7.19
C VAL A 56 6.55 2.57 7.50
N GLN A 57 6.19 1.69 6.56
CA GLN A 57 6.34 0.24 6.70
C GLN A 57 7.80 -0.17 6.85
N VAL A 58 8.69 0.32 5.98
CA VAL A 58 10.14 0.04 6.08
C VAL A 58 10.68 0.49 7.43
N TRP A 59 10.29 1.67 7.88
CA TRP A 59 10.68 2.20 9.19
C TRP A 59 10.13 1.36 10.35
N ALA A 60 8.83 1.05 10.35
CA ALA A 60 8.16 0.29 11.41
C ALA A 60 8.72 -1.13 11.54
N VAL A 61 9.11 -1.76 10.43
CA VAL A 61 9.73 -3.10 10.43
C VAL A 61 11.18 -3.05 10.93
N ARG A 62 11.90 -1.93 10.74
CA ARG A 62 13.26 -1.72 11.28
C ARG A 62 13.24 -1.46 12.79
N LYS A 63 12.19 -0.81 13.31
CA LYS A 63 11.99 -0.53 14.74
C LYS A 63 10.63 -1.09 15.18
N PRO A 64 10.49 -2.43 15.28
CA PRO A 64 9.20 -3.07 15.51
C PRO A 64 8.60 -2.65 16.84
N ARG A 65 7.48 -1.93 16.77
CA ARG A 65 6.57 -1.70 17.90
C ARG A 65 5.21 -2.29 17.53
N PRO A 66 4.65 -3.21 18.33
CA PRO A 66 3.46 -3.97 17.94
C PRO A 66 2.25 -3.07 17.68
N GLN A 67 2.06 -2.03 18.49
CA GLN A 67 1.00 -1.03 18.31
C GLN A 67 1.12 -0.29 16.96
N THR A 68 2.33 0.12 16.59
CA THR A 68 2.59 0.82 15.32
C THR A 68 2.34 -0.09 14.12
N LEU A 69 2.76 -1.36 14.20
CA LEU A 69 2.52 -2.35 13.15
C LEU A 69 1.02 -2.62 12.96
N ARG A 70 0.24 -2.69 14.04
CA ARG A 70 -1.23 -2.82 14.01
C ARG A 70 -1.92 -1.59 13.45
N GLY A 71 -1.49 -0.40 13.86
CA GLY A 71 -2.00 0.85 13.31
C GLY A 71 -1.77 0.93 11.80
N LEU A 72 -0.56 0.57 11.36
CA LEU A 72 -0.22 0.57 9.94
C LEU A 72 -0.98 -0.53 9.16
N SER A 73 -1.20 -1.71 9.76
CA SER A 73 -2.01 -2.74 9.10
C SER A 73 -3.46 -2.33 8.92
N LEU A 74 -4.05 -1.66 9.91
CA LEU A 74 -5.41 -1.12 9.81
C LEU A 74 -5.48 -0.03 8.74
N LEU A 75 -4.49 0.85 8.68
CA LEU A 75 -4.40 1.86 7.63
C LEU A 75 -4.33 1.20 6.23
N MET A 76 -3.45 0.22 6.03
CA MET A 76 -3.34 -0.49 4.75
C MET A 76 -4.64 -1.23 4.36
N ALA A 77 -5.33 -1.82 5.34
CA ALA A 77 -6.64 -2.45 5.11
C ALA A 77 -7.69 -1.41 4.70
N ALA A 78 -7.70 -0.24 5.35
CA ALA A 78 -8.60 0.86 5.02
C ALA A 78 -8.31 1.43 3.62
N LEU A 79 -7.04 1.56 3.21
CA LEU A 79 -6.66 1.94 1.86
C LEU A 79 -7.16 0.93 0.82
N ALA A 80 -6.93 -0.37 1.06
CA ALA A 80 -7.43 -1.43 0.18
C ALA A 80 -8.96 -1.37 0.07
N GLY A 81 -9.66 -1.19 1.20
CA GLY A 81 -11.10 -1.02 1.26
C GLY A 81 -11.60 0.22 0.51
N ALA A 82 -10.93 1.36 0.65
CA ALA A 82 -11.26 2.58 -0.06
C ALA A 82 -11.05 2.46 -1.58
N ARG A 83 -10.12 1.61 -2.04
CA ARG A 83 -9.98 1.31 -3.48
C ARG A 83 -11.05 0.35 -3.99
N LEU A 84 -11.57 -0.53 -3.14
CA LEU A 84 -12.68 -1.42 -3.50
C LEU A 84 -13.97 -0.62 -3.79
N THR A 85 -14.22 0.46 -3.06
CA THR A 85 -15.40 1.32 -3.31
C THR A 85 -15.33 2.07 -4.65
N ALA A 86 -14.14 2.19 -5.24
CA ALA A 86 -13.93 2.76 -6.58
C ALA A 86 -14.22 1.78 -7.74
N ILE A 87 -14.40 0.48 -7.45
CA ILE A 87 -14.74 -0.55 -8.46
C ILE A 87 -16.10 -0.30 -9.13
N PRO A 88 -17.21 -0.13 -8.37
CA PRO A 88 -18.53 0.03 -8.99
C PRO A 88 -18.68 1.32 -9.81
N THR A 89 -17.87 2.35 -9.55
CA THR A 89 -17.94 3.62 -10.30
C THR A 89 -17.22 3.59 -11.65
N HIS A 90 -16.28 2.65 -11.86
CA HIS A 90 -15.45 2.60 -13.08
C HIS A 90 -15.69 1.33 -13.91
N GLY A 91 -16.59 0.44 -13.50
CA GLY A 91 -17.12 -0.69 -14.29
C GLY A 91 -16.15 -1.83 -14.60
N ARG A 92 -14.83 -1.64 -14.48
CA ARG A 92 -13.83 -2.69 -14.73
C ARG A 92 -12.51 -2.43 -14.00
N LEU A 93 -12.07 -3.42 -13.22
CA LEU A 93 -10.71 -3.49 -12.66
C LEU A 93 -9.73 -3.78 -13.81
N THR A 94 -9.28 -2.74 -14.51
CA THR A 94 -8.26 -2.88 -15.56
C THR A 94 -7.02 -2.08 -15.16
N GLY A 95 -5.83 -2.64 -15.43
CA GLY A 95 -4.55 -1.98 -15.17
C GLY A 95 -4.07 -2.10 -13.72
N ALA A 96 -3.54 -0.99 -13.16
CA ALA A 96 -2.76 -0.99 -11.92
C ALA A 96 -3.59 -1.07 -10.61
N ILE A 97 -4.90 -0.87 -10.68
CA ILE A 97 -5.81 -0.83 -9.51
C ILE A 97 -5.86 -2.17 -8.75
N PRO A 98 -6.13 -3.33 -9.39
CA PRO A 98 -6.14 -4.63 -8.69
C PRO A 98 -4.79 -4.98 -8.06
N VAL A 99 -3.68 -4.60 -8.72
CA VAL A 99 -2.33 -4.81 -8.18
C VAL A 99 -2.13 -3.97 -6.91
N ALA A 100 -2.56 -2.71 -6.91
CA ALA A 100 -2.49 -1.86 -5.72
C ALA A 100 -3.30 -2.42 -4.55
N ILE A 101 -4.55 -2.86 -4.80
CA ILE A 101 -5.42 -3.47 -3.78
C ILE A 101 -4.75 -4.73 -3.19
N ALA A 102 -4.25 -5.62 -4.06
CA ALA A 102 -3.58 -6.84 -3.63
C ALA A 102 -2.34 -6.52 -2.78
N THR A 103 -1.56 -5.51 -3.17
CA THR A 103 -0.34 -5.12 -2.45
C THR A 103 -0.66 -4.52 -1.08
N GLU A 104 -1.67 -3.65 -0.98
CA GLU A 104 -2.12 -3.04 0.28
C GLU A 104 -2.71 -4.10 1.23
N ALA A 105 -3.55 -5.00 0.72
CA ALA A 105 -4.12 -6.10 1.50
C ALA A 105 -3.03 -7.08 2.00
N THR A 106 -2.08 -7.42 1.14
CA THR A 106 -0.93 -8.28 1.50
C THR A 106 -0.06 -7.59 2.56
N SER A 107 0.17 -6.28 2.43
CA SER A 107 0.91 -5.48 3.42
C SER A 107 0.20 -5.49 4.78
N SER A 108 -1.13 -5.32 4.79
CA SER A 108 -1.93 -5.38 6.01
C SER A 108 -1.79 -6.73 6.73
N ALA A 109 -1.98 -7.83 6.00
CA ALA A 109 -1.89 -9.17 6.56
C ALA A 109 -0.49 -9.48 7.13
N LEU A 110 0.56 -9.10 6.40
CA LEU A 110 1.94 -9.31 6.84
C LEU A 110 2.32 -8.45 8.05
N LEU A 111 1.83 -7.21 8.12
CA LEU A 111 2.05 -6.33 9.27
C LEU A 111 1.35 -6.83 10.52
N LEU A 112 0.11 -7.35 10.40
CA LEU A 112 -0.59 -8.02 11.49
C LEU A 112 0.17 -9.25 11.97
N ALA A 113 0.55 -10.15 11.06
CA ALA A 113 1.33 -11.33 11.39
C ALA A 113 2.65 -10.96 12.08
N TYR A 114 3.35 -9.93 11.57
CA TYR A 114 4.60 -9.47 12.15
C TYR A 114 4.39 -8.86 13.55
N SER A 115 3.30 -8.13 13.79
CA SER A 115 2.97 -7.57 15.10
C SER A 115 2.81 -8.66 16.17
N VAL A 116 2.13 -9.76 15.84
CA VAL A 116 1.93 -10.90 16.75
C VAL A 116 3.27 -11.58 17.05
N THR A 117 4.13 -11.75 16.05
CA THR A 117 5.47 -12.31 16.29
C THR A 117 6.34 -11.39 17.14
N ALA A 118 6.23 -10.07 16.99
CA ALA A 118 7.00 -9.11 17.77
C ALA A 118 6.59 -9.10 19.25
N GLU A 119 5.29 -9.25 19.55
CA GLU A 119 4.81 -9.38 20.93
C GLU A 119 5.33 -10.64 21.61
N ARG A 120 5.32 -11.79 20.91
CA ARG A 120 5.83 -13.06 21.47
C ARG A 120 7.30 -13.00 21.90
N HIS A 121 8.13 -12.16 21.25
CA HIS A 121 9.53 -12.00 21.61
C HIS A 121 9.77 -10.92 22.68
N SER A 122 8.77 -10.08 22.97
CA SER A 122 8.89 -9.00 23.97
C SER A 122 8.30 -9.38 25.33
N GLY A 123 7.53 -10.47 25.40
CA GLY A 123 6.93 -11.02 26.62
C GLY A 123 7.64 -12.25 27.20
N ALA A 124 8.87 -12.53 26.75
CA ALA A 124 9.79 -13.51 27.32
C ALA A 124 10.96 -12.78 27.99
#